data_AF-A0A2T0A4K6-F1
#
_entry.id   AF-A0A2T0A4K6-F1
#
_cell.length_a   1.000
_cell.length_b   1.000
_cell.length_c   1.000
_cell.angle_alpha   90.00
_cell.angle_beta   90.00
_cell.angle_gamma   90.00
#
_symmetry.space_group_name_H-M   'P 1'
#
loop_
_entity.id
_entity.type
_entity.pdbx_description
1 polymer ?
#
loop_
_entity_poly.entity_id
_entity_poly.type
_entity_poly.pdbx_seq_one_letter_code
_entity_poly.pdbx_strand_id
1 'polypeptide(L)'
;MASTAPAAKLEVFQASIAVERSYVREVARAVLFTILFHRVLGTLSKPSTIEVCGVTFPAPAERELEELVERKVDLLVKALSGEGRTAKLFVTLYPTPLPALPPTQRARQRPSTPSATSRSASPNTADAPSSSRSPTRPASASAARRHASSIAQAAPAAVTSALGWFSASARAALGGGEAAGEAEGTRDEAQEEEVRMVEAMKAQGRAAWEGWCVEFEVLSDAVGMGGTRSRRSTATEERLRTQLNDFLLRSLHFAMTETSHIPPITTAELMPYGIVVLIDPVTLPFTVPKPVIAELKTFPAASVGARW
;
A
#
# COMPACT_ATOMS: atom_id res chain seq x y z
N MET A 1 11.29 -35.03 9.98
CA MET A 1 9.96 -34.66 10.50
C MET A 1 9.84 -33.15 10.38
N ALA A 2 9.12 -32.66 9.37
CA ALA A 2 8.90 -31.23 9.20
C ALA A 2 7.87 -30.80 10.26
N SER A 3 8.32 -30.02 11.24
CA SER A 3 7.43 -29.37 12.21
C SER A 3 6.58 -28.36 11.44
N THR A 4 5.32 -28.69 11.20
CA THR A 4 4.34 -27.76 10.64
C THR A 4 4.00 -26.77 11.75
N ALA A 5 4.76 -25.68 11.80
CA ALA A 5 4.41 -24.53 12.65
C ALA A 5 2.97 -24.14 12.33
N PRO A 6 2.09 -23.98 13.34
CA PRO A 6 0.71 -23.56 13.09
C PRO A 6 0.75 -22.24 12.32
N ALA A 7 -0.01 -22.17 11.22
CA ALA A 7 -0.13 -20.94 10.43
C ALA A 7 -0.53 -19.81 11.39
N ALA A 8 0.33 -18.80 11.52
CA ALA A 8 0.11 -17.69 12.44
C ALA A 8 -1.25 -17.07 12.12
N LYS A 9 -2.09 -16.95 13.16
CA LYS A 9 -3.38 -16.28 13.06
C LYS A 9 -3.11 -14.81 12.73
N LEU A 10 -3.77 -14.29 11.69
CA LEU A 10 -3.68 -12.89 11.32
C LEU A 10 -4.40 -12.05 12.38
N GLU A 11 -3.69 -11.08 12.96
CA GLU A 11 -4.28 -10.10 13.86
C GLU A 11 -4.94 -8.98 13.04
N VAL A 12 -6.20 -8.68 13.36
CA VAL A 12 -7.05 -7.78 12.56
C VAL A 12 -7.69 -6.72 13.43
N PHE A 13 -7.34 -5.46 13.20
CA PHE A 13 -8.03 -4.31 13.76
C PHE A 13 -9.35 -4.05 13.05
N GLN A 14 -10.39 -3.71 13.81
CA GLN A 14 -11.72 -3.39 13.27
C GLN A 14 -12.29 -2.12 13.88
N ALA A 15 -12.79 -1.21 13.04
CA ALA A 15 -13.53 -0.03 13.46
C ALA A 15 -14.68 0.28 12.50
N SER A 16 -15.71 0.96 13.00
CA SER A 16 -16.83 1.47 12.21
C SER A 16 -17.06 2.94 12.55
N ILE A 17 -17.10 3.77 11.52
CA ILE A 17 -17.19 5.23 11.64
C ILE A 17 -18.40 5.71 10.83
N ALA A 18 -19.31 6.38 11.52
CA ALA A 18 -20.48 6.99 10.89
C ALA A 18 -20.17 8.48 10.68
N VAL A 19 -20.22 8.93 9.43
CA VAL A 19 -19.67 10.23 9.02
C VAL A 19 -20.61 10.93 8.05
N GLU A 20 -20.71 12.25 8.16
CA GLU A 20 -21.43 13.03 7.14
C GLU A 20 -20.61 13.13 5.86
N ARG A 21 -21.28 13.24 4.71
CA ARG A 21 -20.61 13.23 3.40
C ARG A 21 -19.52 14.31 3.26
N SER A 22 -19.69 15.46 3.91
CA SER A 22 -18.72 16.55 3.95
C SER A 22 -17.39 16.16 4.61
N TYR A 23 -17.41 15.28 5.62
CA TYR A 23 -16.24 14.91 6.41
C TYR A 23 -15.55 13.62 5.95
N VAL A 24 -16.13 12.86 5.01
CA VAL A 24 -15.60 11.56 4.56
C VAL A 24 -14.13 11.66 4.17
N ARG A 25 -13.76 12.66 3.36
CA ARG A 25 -12.39 12.84 2.88
C ARG A 25 -11.40 13.06 4.03
N GLU A 26 -11.71 14.02 4.90
CA GLU A 26 -10.84 14.39 6.02
C GLU A 26 -10.69 13.25 7.03
N VAL A 27 -11.80 12.58 7.37
CA VAL A 27 -11.80 11.44 8.29
C VAL A 27 -11.04 10.26 7.72
N ALA A 28 -11.23 9.92 6.45
CA ALA A 28 -10.52 8.82 5.81
C ALA A 28 -9.01 9.07 5.74
N ARG A 29 -8.61 10.31 5.44
CA ARG A 29 -7.22 10.77 5.46
C ARG A 29 -6.61 10.60 6.86
N ALA A 30 -7.31 11.03 7.90
CA ALA A 30 -6.88 10.88 9.30
C ALA A 30 -6.74 9.41 9.74
N VAL A 31 -7.70 8.56 9.37
CA VAL A 31 -7.64 7.13 9.64
C VAL A 31 -6.41 6.49 8.99
N LEU A 32 -6.21 6.72 7.68
CA LEU A 32 -5.09 6.13 6.95
C LEU A 32 -3.74 6.63 7.47
N PHE A 33 -3.59 7.93 7.69
CA PHE A 33 -2.34 8.45 8.22
C PHE A 33 -2.02 7.91 9.61
N THR A 34 -3.01 7.71 10.47
CA THR A 34 -2.80 7.10 11.78
C THR A 34 -2.27 5.67 11.66
N ILE A 35 -2.92 4.85 10.82
CA ILE A 35 -2.49 3.47 10.59
C ILE A 35 -1.05 3.44 10.08
N LEU A 36 -0.74 4.28 9.09
CA LEU A 36 0.58 4.34 8.47
C LEU A 36 1.63 4.92 9.42
N PHE A 37 1.29 5.91 10.24
CA PHE A 37 2.18 6.48 11.25
C PHE A 37 2.68 5.41 12.26
N HIS A 38 1.83 4.47 12.64
CA HIS A 38 2.22 3.37 13.54
C HIS A 38 3.07 2.28 12.88
N ARG A 39 3.25 2.32 11.54
CA ARG A 39 3.84 1.23 10.75
C ARG A 39 4.96 1.66 9.80
N VAL A 40 5.09 2.95 9.55
CA VAL A 40 6.23 3.56 8.88
C VAL A 40 7.33 3.72 9.93
N LEU A 41 8.36 2.86 9.86
CA LEU A 41 9.49 2.86 10.81
C LEU A 41 10.74 3.58 10.27
N GLY A 42 10.64 4.23 9.10
CA GLY A 42 11.69 5.11 8.60
C GLY A 42 11.84 6.38 9.44
N THR A 43 12.96 7.08 9.28
CA THR A 43 13.14 8.40 9.87
C THR A 43 12.15 9.36 9.22
N LEU A 44 11.02 9.62 9.90
CA LEU A 44 10.09 10.66 9.49
C LEU A 44 10.82 12.00 9.57
N SER A 45 10.94 12.68 8.43
CA SER A 45 11.69 13.95 8.34
C SER A 45 10.99 15.06 9.14
N LYS A 46 9.66 14.98 9.29
CA LYS A 46 8.87 15.93 10.05
C LYS A 46 7.60 15.26 10.64
N PRO A 47 7.46 15.19 11.97
CA PRO A 47 6.18 14.85 12.57
C PRO A 47 5.20 15.99 12.29
N SER A 48 4.02 15.65 11.76
CA SER A 48 2.93 16.58 11.53
C SER A 48 1.66 16.04 12.16
N THR A 49 0.67 16.91 12.30
CA THR A 49 -0.66 16.57 12.79
C THR A 49 -1.72 17.16 11.89
N ILE A 50 -2.90 16.56 11.91
CA ILE A 50 -4.11 17.11 11.28
C ILE A 50 -5.24 17.10 12.30
N GLU A 51 -6.14 18.08 12.21
CA GLU A 51 -7.31 18.17 13.08
C GLU A 51 -8.57 17.83 12.30
N VAL A 52 -9.38 16.92 12.86
CA VAL A 52 -10.68 16.53 12.29
C VAL A 52 -11.69 16.45 13.43
N CYS A 53 -12.77 17.25 13.34
CA CYS A 53 -13.82 17.35 14.37
C CYS A 53 -13.28 17.57 15.79
N GLY A 54 -12.25 18.41 15.93
CA GLY A 54 -11.59 18.70 17.22
C GLY A 54 -10.74 17.56 17.78
N VAL A 55 -10.42 16.54 16.97
CA VAL A 55 -9.48 15.47 17.31
C VAL A 55 -8.19 15.63 16.51
N THR A 56 -7.06 15.60 17.20
CA THR A 56 -5.73 15.72 16.59
C THR A 56 -5.15 14.34 16.25
N PHE A 57 -4.85 14.11 14.98
CA PHE A 57 -4.29 12.86 14.46
C PHE A 57 -2.83 13.03 14.06
N PRO A 58 -1.99 12.00 14.24
CA PRO A 58 -0.64 12.00 13.68
C PRO A 58 -0.70 11.87 12.15
N ALA A 59 0.08 12.67 11.46
CA ALA A 59 0.20 12.66 10.01
C ALA A 59 1.68 12.70 9.59
N PRO A 60 2.20 11.65 8.93
CA PRO A 60 3.54 11.71 8.38
C PRO A 60 3.59 12.72 7.22
N ALA A 61 4.46 13.72 7.30
CA ALA A 61 4.61 14.75 6.26
C ALA A 61 5.54 14.31 5.12
N GLU A 62 5.26 13.13 4.55
CA GLU A 62 6.05 12.54 3.47
C GLU A 62 5.21 12.49 2.20
N ARG A 63 5.73 13.08 1.10
CA ARG A 63 4.98 13.27 -0.15
C ARG A 63 4.40 11.96 -0.70
N GLU A 64 5.21 10.91 -0.67
CA GLU A 64 4.84 9.59 -1.22
C GLU A 64 3.67 8.97 -0.46
N LEU A 65 3.63 9.20 0.86
CA LEU A 65 2.53 8.74 1.70
C LEU A 65 1.28 9.57 1.45
N GLU A 66 1.43 10.89 1.35
CA GLU A 66 0.33 11.80 1.06
C GLU A 66 -0.35 11.44 -0.27
N GLU A 67 0.42 11.23 -1.32
CA GLU A 67 -0.15 10.83 -2.61
C GLU A 67 -0.84 9.45 -2.56
N LEU A 68 -0.25 8.47 -1.86
CA LEU A 68 -0.91 7.17 -1.63
C LEU A 68 -2.25 7.36 -0.92
N VAL A 69 -2.27 8.14 0.16
CA VAL A 69 -3.47 8.39 0.95
C VAL A 69 -4.52 9.12 0.12
N GLU A 70 -4.18 10.21 -0.56
CA GLU A 70 -5.14 10.97 -1.37
C GLU A 70 -5.79 10.10 -2.45
N ARG A 71 -5.01 9.29 -3.18
CA ARG A 71 -5.56 8.39 -4.21
C ARG A 71 -6.52 7.36 -3.61
N LYS A 72 -6.21 6.81 -2.43
CA LYS A 72 -7.11 5.84 -1.75
C LYS A 72 -8.34 6.51 -1.15
N VAL A 73 -8.21 7.73 -0.65
CA VAL A 73 -9.33 8.54 -0.18
C VAL A 73 -10.26 8.90 -1.33
N ASP A 74 -9.73 9.22 -2.52
CA ASP A 74 -10.55 9.48 -3.71
C ASP A 74 -11.38 8.26 -4.11
N LEU A 75 -10.78 7.06 -4.10
CA LEU A 75 -11.51 5.81 -4.36
C LEU A 75 -12.61 5.56 -3.32
N LEU A 76 -12.33 5.82 -2.04
CA LEU A 76 -13.32 5.69 -0.96
C LEU A 76 -14.46 6.69 -1.12
N VAL A 77 -14.17 7.95 -1.40
CA VAL A 77 -15.18 8.98 -1.65
C VAL A 77 -16.04 8.59 -2.86
N LYS A 78 -15.44 8.09 -3.94
CA LYS A 78 -16.18 7.59 -5.11
C LYS A 78 -17.07 6.39 -4.75
N ALA A 79 -16.57 5.45 -3.95
CA ALA A 79 -17.35 4.30 -3.49
C ALA A 79 -18.57 4.70 -2.64
N LEU A 80 -18.44 5.76 -1.83
CA LEU A 80 -19.48 6.30 -0.94
C LEU A 80 -20.39 7.35 -1.60
N SER A 81 -20.07 7.79 -2.81
CA SER A 81 -20.87 8.77 -3.57
C SER A 81 -21.98 8.11 -4.39
N GLY A 82 -21.84 6.82 -4.71
CA GLY A 82 -22.83 6.03 -5.47
C GLY A 82 -24.05 5.61 -4.63
N GLU A 83 -24.67 4.49 -4.99
CA GLU A 83 -25.82 3.91 -4.24
C GLU A 83 -25.42 3.38 -2.86
N GLY A 84 -24.16 2.99 -2.68
CA GLY A 84 -23.61 2.51 -1.43
C GLY A 84 -23.45 3.63 -0.41
N ARG A 85 -24.17 3.52 0.72
CA ARG A 85 -23.94 4.37 1.90
C ARG A 85 -22.79 3.87 2.77
N THR A 86 -22.28 2.67 2.48
CA THR A 86 -21.24 2.01 3.27
C THR A 86 -20.09 1.58 2.35
N ALA A 87 -18.86 1.72 2.83
CA ALA A 87 -17.68 1.20 2.17
C ALA A 87 -16.65 0.76 3.21
N LYS A 88 -15.86 -0.28 2.89
CA LYS A 88 -14.84 -0.82 3.79
C LYS A 88 -13.45 -0.52 3.27
N LEU A 89 -12.61 0.04 4.13
CA LEU A 89 -11.19 0.25 3.91
C LEU A 89 -10.42 -0.94 4.49
N PHE A 90 -9.60 -1.58 3.67
CA PHE A 90 -8.71 -2.66 4.08
C PHE A 90 -7.25 -2.22 3.95
N VAL A 91 -6.45 -2.44 4.99
CA VAL A 91 -4.99 -2.30 4.95
C VAL A 91 -4.37 -3.63 5.34
N THR A 92 -3.47 -4.16 4.52
CA THR A 92 -2.72 -5.39 4.83
C THR A 92 -1.23 -5.12 4.85
N LEU A 93 -0.56 -5.66 5.87
CA LEU A 93 0.88 -5.54 6.04
C LEU A 93 1.59 -6.88 5.87
N TYR A 94 2.67 -6.87 5.11
CA TYR A 94 3.53 -8.01 4.83
C TYR A 94 4.92 -7.81 5.43
N PRO A 95 5.60 -8.89 5.87
CA PRO A 95 6.87 -8.81 6.59
C PRO A 95 8.03 -8.13 5.86
N THR A 96 7.97 -8.13 4.54
CA THR A 96 9.01 -7.57 3.68
C THR A 96 8.35 -6.75 2.57
N PRO A 97 9.10 -5.85 1.93
CA PRO A 97 8.59 -5.07 0.81
C PRO A 97 7.92 -5.95 -0.26
N LEU A 98 6.95 -5.34 -0.95
CA LEU A 98 6.18 -6.05 -1.96
C LEU A 98 7.06 -6.34 -3.18
N PRO A 99 6.96 -7.56 -3.75
CA PRO A 99 7.75 -7.91 -4.93
C PRO A 99 7.29 -7.07 -6.13
N ALA A 100 8.09 -7.04 -7.19
CA ALA A 100 7.62 -6.52 -8.47
C ALA A 100 6.60 -7.50 -9.07
N LEU A 101 5.42 -7.00 -9.48
CA LEU A 101 4.51 -7.82 -10.26
C LEU A 101 5.08 -8.02 -11.67
N PRO A 102 4.99 -9.23 -12.25
CA PRO A 102 5.36 -9.42 -13.63
C PRO A 102 4.49 -8.55 -14.53
N PRO A 103 5.05 -7.92 -15.59
CA PRO A 103 4.30 -7.02 -16.45
C PRO A 103 3.05 -7.72 -16.98
N THR A 104 1.90 -7.07 -16.86
CA THR A 104 0.67 -7.55 -17.48
C THR A 104 0.92 -7.60 -18.98
N GLN A 105 0.93 -8.79 -19.57
CA GLN A 105 0.97 -8.92 -21.03
C GLN A 105 -0.36 -8.37 -21.56
N ARG A 106 -0.45 -7.04 -21.73
CA ARG A 106 -1.47 -6.47 -22.61
C ARG A 106 -1.28 -7.18 -23.94
N ALA A 107 -2.32 -7.90 -24.37
CA ALA A 107 -2.33 -8.66 -25.61
C ALA A 107 -1.64 -7.83 -26.69
N ARG A 108 -0.44 -8.27 -27.06
CA ARG A 108 0.41 -7.60 -28.03
C ARG A 108 -0.45 -7.43 -29.28
N GLN A 109 -0.81 -6.18 -29.60
CA GLN A 109 -1.50 -5.86 -30.83
C GLN A 109 -0.75 -6.59 -31.95
N ARG A 110 -1.48 -7.48 -32.62
CA ARG A 110 -0.98 -8.29 -33.73
C ARG A 110 -0.23 -7.35 -34.68
N PRO A 111 1.07 -7.55 -34.96
CA PRO A 111 1.69 -6.82 -36.04
C PRO A 111 0.96 -7.22 -37.32
N SER A 112 0.26 -6.26 -37.92
CA SER A 112 -0.28 -6.41 -39.26
C SER A 112 0.87 -6.77 -40.19
N THR A 113 0.80 -7.98 -40.74
CA THR A 113 1.69 -8.48 -41.79
C THR A 113 1.81 -7.45 -42.92
N PRO A 114 3.02 -6.98 -43.28
CA PRO A 114 3.20 -6.26 -44.53
C PRO A 114 3.17 -7.28 -45.67
N SER A 115 2.20 -7.12 -46.57
CA SER A 115 2.10 -7.86 -47.82
C SER A 115 3.35 -7.63 -48.66
N ALA A 116 4.12 -8.70 -48.86
CA ALA A 116 5.25 -8.72 -49.79
C ALA A 116 4.76 -8.47 -51.22
N THR A 117 5.34 -7.47 -51.89
CA THR A 117 5.36 -7.45 -53.36
C THR A 117 6.83 -7.46 -53.80
N SER A 118 7.20 -8.58 -54.37
CA SER A 118 8.45 -8.91 -55.03
C SER A 118 8.85 -7.92 -56.13
N ARG A 119 10.14 -7.64 -56.27
CA ARG A 119 10.81 -7.50 -57.58
C ARG A 119 12.32 -7.81 -57.45
N SER A 120 12.76 -8.70 -58.32
CA SER A 120 14.11 -9.22 -58.50
C SER A 120 14.99 -8.33 -59.37
N ALA A 121 16.31 -8.34 -59.16
CA ALA A 121 17.34 -8.50 -60.20
C ALA A 121 18.75 -8.65 -59.60
N SER A 122 19.53 -9.59 -60.13
CA SER A 122 20.93 -9.96 -59.79
C SER A 122 21.96 -9.17 -60.66
N PRO A 123 23.22 -9.64 -60.89
CA PRO A 123 24.44 -9.63 -60.05
C PRO A 123 25.68 -8.99 -60.77
N ASN A 124 26.85 -8.92 -60.12
CA ASN A 124 28.25 -9.01 -60.67
C ASN A 124 29.27 -8.65 -59.56
N THR A 125 30.14 -9.56 -59.06
CA THR A 125 31.45 -10.10 -59.53
C THR A 125 32.67 -9.14 -59.52
N ALA A 126 33.68 -9.57 -58.73
CA ALA A 126 35.14 -9.29 -58.79
C ALA A 126 35.60 -7.83 -58.51
N ASP A 127 36.71 -7.52 -57.83
CA ASP A 127 38.02 -8.19 -57.75
C ASP A 127 38.84 -7.69 -56.54
N ALA A 128 39.85 -8.46 -56.11
CA ALA A 128 40.90 -8.12 -55.13
C ALA A 128 42.10 -7.39 -55.83
N PRO A 129 43.35 -7.20 -55.30
CA PRO A 129 43.96 -7.62 -54.01
C PRO A 129 45.03 -6.67 -53.35
N SER A 130 45.51 -7.11 -52.17
CA SER A 130 46.91 -7.01 -51.63
C SER A 130 47.39 -5.64 -51.08
N SER A 131 48.27 -5.46 -50.07
CA SER A 131 49.33 -6.29 -49.44
C SER A 131 49.81 -5.67 -48.10
N SER A 132 50.26 -6.52 -47.17
CA SER A 132 51.38 -6.34 -46.18
C SER A 132 51.33 -5.18 -45.15
N ARG A 133 51.79 -5.29 -43.89
CA ARG A 133 52.99 -5.98 -43.37
C ARG A 133 52.97 -5.93 -41.82
N SER A 134 53.36 -7.02 -41.14
CA SER A 134 53.71 -7.09 -39.69
C SER A 134 55.17 -6.61 -39.45
N PRO A 135 55.85 -6.81 -38.28
CA PRO A 135 55.50 -7.25 -36.91
C PRO A 135 56.10 -6.30 -35.81
N THR A 136 55.91 -6.50 -34.49
CA THR A 136 56.89 -7.17 -33.57
C THR A 136 56.36 -7.40 -32.13
N ARG A 137 56.78 -8.53 -31.55
CA ARG A 137 56.75 -8.97 -30.11
C ARG A 137 57.86 -8.24 -29.29
N PRO A 138 58.08 -8.40 -27.95
CA PRO A 138 57.97 -9.62 -27.10
C PRO A 138 57.33 -9.42 -25.68
N ALA A 139 56.63 -10.41 -25.11
CA ALA A 139 57.05 -11.48 -24.16
C ALA A 139 57.42 -11.07 -22.72
N SER A 140 56.68 -11.56 -21.72
CA SER A 140 57.22 -12.21 -20.50
C SER A 140 56.11 -12.88 -19.67
N ALA A 141 56.48 -13.98 -19.02
CA ALA A 141 55.63 -14.91 -18.31
C ALA A 141 55.64 -14.64 -16.79
N SER A 142 54.62 -15.07 -16.06
CA SER A 142 54.78 -15.85 -14.80
C SER A 142 53.44 -16.25 -14.19
N ALA A 143 53.43 -17.49 -13.70
CA ALA A 143 52.32 -18.18 -13.07
C ALA A 143 52.24 -17.87 -11.57
N ALA A 144 51.02 -17.87 -11.00
CA ALA A 144 50.78 -18.30 -9.62
C ALA A 144 49.31 -18.67 -9.42
N ARG A 145 49.04 -19.97 -9.29
CA ARG A 145 47.83 -20.52 -8.68
C ARG A 145 47.82 -20.17 -7.19
N ARG A 146 46.69 -19.66 -6.67
CA ARG A 146 46.28 -19.93 -5.28
C ARG A 146 44.76 -20.15 -5.25
N HIS A 147 44.39 -21.28 -4.67
CA HIS A 147 43.04 -21.63 -4.28
C HIS A 147 42.54 -20.66 -3.20
N ALA A 148 41.36 -20.08 -3.41
CA ALA A 148 40.55 -19.50 -2.34
C ALA A 148 39.17 -20.12 -2.43
N SER A 149 38.77 -20.75 -1.33
CA SER A 149 37.45 -21.31 -1.05
C SER A 149 36.34 -20.30 -1.36
N SER A 150 35.43 -20.69 -2.27
CA SER A 150 34.18 -19.99 -2.55
C SER A 150 33.26 -20.09 -1.33
N ILE A 151 33.37 -19.14 -0.42
CA ILE A 151 32.22 -18.69 0.37
C ILE A 151 31.47 -17.76 -0.56
N ALA A 152 30.29 -18.19 -1.02
CA ALA A 152 29.38 -17.38 -1.81
C ALA A 152 28.86 -16.23 -0.94
N GLN A 153 29.69 -15.20 -0.82
CA GLN A 153 29.33 -13.89 -0.34
C GLN A 153 28.48 -13.27 -1.46
N ALA A 154 27.15 -13.38 -1.32
CA ALA A 154 26.22 -12.66 -2.17
C ALA A 154 26.62 -11.17 -2.14
N ALA A 155 27.08 -10.68 -3.29
CA ALA A 155 27.56 -9.32 -3.45
C ALA A 155 26.45 -8.31 -3.08
N PRO A 156 26.80 -7.15 -2.51
CA PRO A 156 25.83 -6.09 -2.29
C PRO A 156 25.34 -5.61 -3.65
N ALA A 157 24.06 -5.82 -3.93
CA ALA A 157 23.41 -5.22 -5.09
C ALA A 157 23.59 -3.71 -5.03
N ALA A 158 24.01 -3.15 -6.16
CA ALA A 158 24.34 -1.74 -6.31
C ALA A 158 23.22 -0.84 -5.80
N VAL A 159 23.61 0.15 -5.01
CA VAL A 159 22.81 1.31 -4.63
C VAL A 159 22.53 2.11 -5.89
N THR A 160 21.41 1.81 -6.56
CA THR A 160 20.89 2.60 -7.68
C THR A 160 19.42 2.88 -7.43
N SER A 161 19.13 4.15 -7.09
CA SER A 161 17.82 4.76 -6.86
C SER A 161 17.04 4.29 -5.62
N ALA A 162 17.03 5.14 -4.60
CA ALA A 162 16.21 5.05 -3.40
C ALA A 162 14.68 5.20 -3.65
N LEU A 163 14.20 5.05 -4.89
CA LEU A 163 12.83 5.39 -5.31
C LEU A 163 12.18 4.35 -6.26
N GLY A 164 12.59 3.07 -6.21
CA GLY A 164 12.17 2.06 -7.20
C GLY A 164 11.14 1.02 -6.74
N TRP A 165 10.93 0.84 -5.43
CA TRP A 165 10.30 -0.38 -4.90
C TRP A 165 9.03 -0.20 -4.08
N PHE A 166 8.35 0.93 -4.30
CA PHE A 166 7.04 1.27 -3.78
C PHE A 166 6.09 0.08 -3.63
N SER A 167 5.28 0.12 -2.56
CA SER A 167 4.16 -0.78 -2.39
C SER A 167 3.32 -0.86 -3.67
N ALA A 168 2.64 -1.97 -3.98
CA ALA A 168 1.70 -2.02 -5.11
C ALA A 168 0.76 -0.80 -5.10
N SER A 169 0.30 -0.42 -3.90
CA SER A 169 -0.53 0.76 -3.71
C SER A 169 0.18 2.10 -3.92
N ALA A 170 1.50 2.19 -3.81
CA ALA A 170 2.25 3.39 -4.17
C ALA A 170 2.75 3.36 -5.62
N ARG A 171 3.00 2.18 -6.23
CA ARG A 171 3.34 2.01 -7.66
C ARG A 171 2.16 2.28 -8.58
N ALA A 172 1.01 1.68 -8.31
CA ALA A 172 -0.25 1.96 -9.04
C ALA A 172 -0.55 3.46 -9.06
N ALA A 173 -0.05 4.12 -8.04
CA ALA A 173 -0.44 5.43 -7.66
C ALA A 173 0.57 6.44 -8.29
N LEU A 174 1.88 6.19 -8.18
CA LEU A 174 2.96 6.97 -8.83
C LEU A 174 3.12 6.70 -10.33
N GLY A 175 2.66 5.54 -10.82
CA GLY A 175 2.74 5.14 -12.23
C GLY A 175 1.64 5.71 -13.13
N GLY A 176 0.65 6.39 -12.56
CA GLY A 176 -0.47 7.01 -13.29
C GLY A 176 -0.13 8.37 -13.89
N GLY A 177 0.84 8.41 -14.82
CA GLY A 177 1.08 9.58 -15.65
C GLY A 177 0.02 9.71 -16.75
N GLU A 178 -0.66 10.86 -16.78
CA GLU A 178 -1.53 11.37 -17.87
C GLU A 178 -2.55 10.38 -18.47
N ALA A 179 -3.66 10.21 -17.77
CA ALA A 179 -4.95 9.99 -18.42
C ALA A 179 -6.05 10.64 -17.58
N ALA A 180 -6.15 11.97 -17.66
CA ALA A 180 -7.36 12.71 -17.29
C ALA A 180 -8.45 12.47 -18.37
N GLY A 181 -8.76 11.20 -18.60
CA GLY A 181 -9.96 10.77 -19.28
C GLY A 181 -10.82 10.07 -18.25
N GLU A 182 -12.08 10.49 -18.14
CA GLU A 182 -13.13 9.81 -17.38
C GLU A 182 -13.31 8.38 -17.93
N ALA A 183 -12.42 7.47 -17.55
CA ALA A 183 -12.64 6.06 -17.73
C ALA A 183 -13.58 5.62 -16.62
N GLU A 184 -14.82 5.37 -17.00
CA GLU A 184 -15.85 4.66 -16.25
C GLU A 184 -15.43 3.20 -16.02
N GLY A 185 -14.26 2.99 -15.42
CA GLY A 185 -13.78 1.67 -15.03
C GLY A 185 -14.49 1.21 -13.77
N THR A 186 -14.74 -0.10 -13.68
CA THR A 186 -15.31 -0.73 -12.49
C THR A 186 -14.40 -0.49 -11.26
N ARG A 187 -14.96 -0.59 -10.03
CA ARG A 187 -14.18 -0.35 -8.79
C ARG A 187 -12.91 -1.20 -8.72
N ASP A 188 -12.98 -2.42 -9.25
CA ASP A 188 -11.85 -3.35 -9.29
C ASP A 188 -10.78 -2.96 -10.32
N GLU A 189 -11.14 -2.35 -11.46
CA GLU A 189 -10.15 -1.89 -12.45
C GLU A 189 -9.22 -0.82 -11.88
N ALA A 190 -9.76 0.06 -11.03
CA ALA A 190 -8.96 1.09 -10.36
C ALA A 190 -8.02 0.52 -9.28
N GLN A 191 -8.20 -0.75 -8.90
CA GLN A 191 -7.42 -1.43 -7.85
C GLN A 191 -6.85 -2.78 -8.32
N GLU A 192 -6.78 -2.99 -9.64
CA GLU A 192 -6.42 -4.27 -10.26
C GLU A 192 -5.01 -4.70 -9.83
N GLU A 193 -4.07 -3.76 -9.78
CA GLU A 193 -2.68 -4.03 -9.39
C GLU A 193 -2.60 -4.48 -7.92
N GLU A 194 -3.33 -3.83 -7.02
CA GLU A 194 -3.37 -4.17 -5.60
C GLU A 194 -4.05 -5.52 -5.35
N VAL A 195 -5.17 -5.80 -6.02
CA VAL A 195 -5.86 -7.09 -5.93
C VAL A 195 -4.93 -8.20 -6.43
N ARG A 196 -4.31 -8.01 -7.59
CA ARG A 196 -3.33 -8.94 -8.15
C ARG A 196 -2.13 -9.13 -7.23
N MET A 197 -1.69 -8.08 -6.52
CA MET A 197 -0.62 -8.19 -5.53
C MET A 197 -1.03 -9.10 -4.37
N VAL A 198 -2.22 -8.91 -3.79
CA VAL A 198 -2.71 -9.76 -2.70
C VAL A 198 -2.81 -11.21 -3.15
N GLU A 199 -3.33 -11.47 -4.34
CA GLU A 199 -3.41 -12.80 -4.93
C GLU A 199 -2.04 -13.43 -5.16
N ALA A 200 -1.07 -12.67 -5.70
CA ALA A 200 0.29 -13.13 -5.91
C ALA A 200 0.99 -13.48 -4.60
N MET A 201 0.79 -12.67 -3.55
CA MET A 201 1.35 -12.91 -2.22
C MET A 201 0.76 -14.18 -1.61
N LYS A 202 -0.56 -14.37 -1.76
CA LYS A 202 -1.26 -15.60 -1.33
C LYS A 202 -0.76 -16.83 -2.10
N ALA A 203 -0.57 -16.72 -3.42
CA ALA A 203 -0.05 -17.81 -4.26
C ALA A 203 1.39 -18.19 -3.90
N GLN A 204 2.20 -17.24 -3.44
CA GLN A 204 3.56 -17.47 -2.92
C GLN A 204 3.58 -18.03 -1.49
N GLY A 205 2.42 -18.22 -0.86
CA GLY A 205 2.33 -18.62 0.56
C GLY A 205 2.81 -17.53 1.53
N ARG A 206 2.93 -16.27 1.08
CA ARG A 206 3.29 -15.14 1.94
C ARG A 206 2.04 -14.63 2.63
N ALA A 207 1.94 -14.89 3.93
CA ALA A 207 0.85 -14.37 4.75
C ALA A 207 1.10 -12.90 5.12
N ALA A 208 0.02 -12.12 5.18
CA ALA A 208 0.03 -10.86 5.92
C ALA A 208 0.27 -11.17 7.40
N TRP A 209 0.93 -10.27 8.12
CA TRP A 209 1.13 -10.40 9.56
C TRP A 209 0.18 -9.49 10.36
N GLU A 210 -0.41 -8.50 9.70
CA GLU A 210 -1.39 -7.59 10.30
C GLU A 210 -2.40 -7.10 9.25
N GLY A 211 -3.66 -6.98 9.68
CA GLY A 211 -4.76 -6.45 8.88
C GLY A 211 -5.52 -5.35 9.61
N TRP A 212 -6.04 -4.39 8.85
CA TRP A 212 -6.95 -3.35 9.34
C TRP A 212 -8.20 -3.33 8.47
N CYS A 213 -9.36 -3.30 9.11
CA CYS A 213 -10.66 -3.17 8.45
C CYS A 213 -11.42 -2.00 9.09
N VAL A 214 -11.59 -0.90 8.36
CA VAL A 214 -12.36 0.26 8.83
C VAL A 214 -13.57 0.45 7.93
N GLU A 215 -14.75 0.34 8.51
CA GLU A 215 -16.02 0.57 7.82
C GLU A 215 -16.45 2.02 7.95
N PHE A 216 -16.80 2.63 6.81
CA PHE A 216 -17.33 3.98 6.74
C PHE A 216 -18.80 3.91 6.36
N GLU A 217 -19.65 4.56 7.13
CA GLU A 217 -21.08 4.72 6.87
C GLU A 217 -21.41 6.20 6.69
N VAL A 218 -21.91 6.57 5.52
CA VAL A 218 -22.38 7.93 5.22
C VAL A 218 -23.76 8.12 5.81
N LEU A 219 -23.86 9.05 6.77
CA LEU A 219 -25.12 9.48 7.34
C LEU A 219 -25.99 10.17 6.28
N SER A 220 -27.26 9.80 6.22
CA SER A 220 -28.20 10.42 5.28
C SER A 220 -28.54 11.84 5.71
N ASP A 221 -28.39 12.80 4.79
CA ASP A 221 -28.98 14.12 4.93
C ASP A 221 -30.51 13.98 4.92
N ALA A 222 -31.14 14.01 6.10
CA ALA A 222 -32.59 14.03 6.18
C ALA A 222 -33.10 15.37 5.60
N VAL A 223 -33.51 15.32 4.33
CA VAL A 223 -34.20 16.39 3.60
C VAL A 223 -35.51 16.69 4.33
N GLY A 224 -35.71 17.94 4.75
CA GLY A 224 -37.07 18.45 4.98
C GLY A 224 -37.46 18.97 6.36
N MET A 225 -36.58 19.52 7.20
CA MET A 225 -37.04 20.37 8.32
C MET A 225 -36.04 21.48 8.67
N GLY A 226 -36.32 22.68 8.13
CA GLY A 226 -35.43 23.84 8.06
C GLY A 226 -35.12 24.59 9.38
N GLY A 227 -35.18 23.93 10.53
CA GLY A 227 -34.85 24.54 11.84
C GLY A 227 -34.00 23.68 12.77
N THR A 228 -33.86 22.37 12.52
CA THR A 228 -33.15 21.41 13.39
C THR A 228 -31.77 21.02 12.87
N ARG A 229 -31.33 21.54 11.71
CA ARG A 229 -30.07 21.19 11.06
C ARG A 229 -28.85 21.54 11.93
N SER A 230 -28.85 22.70 12.57
CA SER A 230 -27.72 23.16 13.40
C SER A 230 -27.52 22.28 14.65
N ARG A 231 -28.57 22.01 15.45
CA ARG A 231 -28.46 21.10 16.60
C ARG A 231 -28.16 19.65 16.21
N ARG A 232 -28.67 19.20 15.06
CA ARG A 232 -28.37 17.86 14.54
C ARG A 232 -26.90 17.76 14.13
N SER A 233 -26.40 18.74 13.39
CA SER A 233 -25.00 18.82 12.96
C SER A 233 -24.03 18.83 14.14
N THR A 234 -24.35 19.55 15.23
CA THR A 234 -23.51 19.50 16.44
C THR A 234 -23.53 18.13 17.12
N ALA A 235 -24.68 17.43 17.10
CA ALA A 235 -24.79 16.11 17.71
C ALA A 235 -24.12 15.00 16.86
N THR A 236 -24.18 15.11 15.54
CA THR A 236 -23.49 14.22 14.61
C THR A 236 -21.98 14.43 14.66
N GLU A 237 -21.52 15.69 14.72
CA GLU A 237 -20.11 16.02 14.90
C GLU A 237 -19.56 15.51 16.25
N GLU A 238 -20.32 15.68 17.34
CA GLU A 238 -19.95 15.16 18.66
C GLU A 238 -19.85 13.63 18.69
N ARG A 239 -20.78 12.94 18.01
CA ARG A 239 -20.73 11.48 17.83
C ARG A 239 -19.50 11.08 17.03
N LEU A 240 -19.24 11.76 15.91
CA LEU A 240 -18.06 11.51 15.08
C LEU A 240 -16.77 11.72 15.89
N ARG A 241 -16.65 12.84 16.62
CA ARG A 241 -15.53 13.11 17.52
C ARG A 241 -15.32 11.99 18.54
N THR A 242 -16.38 11.42 19.09
CA THR A 242 -16.29 10.29 20.01
C THR A 242 -15.77 9.03 19.29
N GLN A 243 -16.27 8.71 18.10
CA GLN A 243 -15.79 7.58 17.30
C GLN A 243 -14.33 7.75 16.87
N LEU A 244 -13.90 8.97 16.55
CA LEU A 244 -12.53 9.31 16.20
C LEU A 244 -11.56 9.14 17.37
N ASN A 245 -11.95 9.56 18.57
CA ASN A 245 -11.16 9.32 19.78
C ASN A 245 -11.07 7.82 20.13
N ASP A 246 -12.19 7.09 20.04
CA ASP A 246 -12.21 5.63 20.22
C ASP A 246 -11.28 4.94 19.23
N PHE A 247 -11.35 5.33 17.95
CA PHE A 247 -10.47 4.82 16.91
C PHE A 247 -8.99 5.04 17.25
N LEU A 248 -8.58 6.25 17.62
CA LEU A 248 -7.18 6.57 17.96
C LEU A 248 -6.66 5.73 19.12
N LEU A 249 -7.42 5.65 20.21
CA LEU A 249 -6.99 4.92 21.40
C LEU A 249 -6.92 3.42 21.14
N ARG A 250 -7.90 2.86 20.43
CA ARG A 250 -7.92 1.44 20.08
C ARG A 250 -6.87 1.10 19.03
N SER A 251 -6.60 1.98 18.05
CA SER A 251 -5.55 1.76 17.05
C SER A 251 -4.18 1.78 17.70
N LEU A 252 -3.94 2.71 18.64
CA LEU A 252 -2.70 2.76 19.40
C LEU A 252 -2.55 1.51 20.28
N HIS A 253 -3.60 1.13 21.02
CA HIS A 253 -3.59 -0.08 21.84
C HIS A 253 -3.29 -1.30 20.98
N PHE A 254 -4.05 -1.53 19.91
CA PHE A 254 -3.82 -2.61 18.96
C PHE A 254 -2.38 -2.61 18.44
N ALA A 255 -1.87 -1.43 18.08
CA ALA A 255 -0.52 -1.31 17.57
C ALA A 255 0.56 -1.70 18.58
N MET A 256 0.32 -1.46 19.87
CA MET A 256 1.26 -1.70 20.98
C MET A 256 1.12 -3.09 21.63
N THR A 257 -0.07 -3.71 21.62
CA THR A 257 -0.35 -4.92 22.43
C THR A 257 -0.69 -6.15 21.61
N GLU A 258 -1.38 -6.00 20.48
CA GLU A 258 -1.88 -7.12 19.67
C GLU A 258 -0.92 -7.50 18.53
N THR A 259 0.30 -6.94 18.51
CA THR A 259 1.33 -7.28 17.52
C THR A 259 2.37 -8.23 18.08
N SER A 260 1.94 -9.44 18.45
CA SER A 260 2.80 -10.45 19.09
C SER A 260 4.05 -10.84 18.27
N HIS A 261 4.14 -10.45 16.99
CA HIS A 261 5.35 -10.57 16.20
C HIS A 261 5.44 -9.47 15.13
N ILE A 262 6.10 -8.35 15.46
CA ILE A 262 6.52 -7.35 14.47
C ILE A 262 7.71 -7.93 13.68
N PRO A 263 7.61 -8.08 12.34
CA PRO A 263 8.71 -8.64 11.55
C PRO A 263 9.98 -7.78 11.60
N PRO A 264 11.16 -8.39 11.47
CA PRO A 264 12.42 -7.65 11.46
C PRO A 264 12.43 -6.66 10.30
N ILE A 265 12.96 -5.46 10.56
CA ILE A 265 13.19 -4.45 9.53
C ILE A 265 14.28 -4.98 8.59
N THR A 266 13.93 -5.18 7.33
CA THR A 266 14.85 -5.72 6.31
C THR A 266 15.45 -4.66 5.39
N THR A 267 14.99 -3.41 5.51
CA THR A 267 15.39 -2.29 4.65
C THR A 267 15.48 -0.99 5.45
N ALA A 268 16.29 -0.05 4.98
CA ALA A 268 16.34 1.32 5.53
C ALA A 268 15.34 2.29 4.88
N GLU A 269 14.47 1.78 3.99
CA GLU A 269 13.45 2.57 3.30
C GLU A 269 12.37 3.08 4.25
N LEU A 270 11.67 4.14 3.84
CA LEU A 270 10.56 4.73 4.60
C LEU A 270 9.50 3.68 4.97
N MET A 271 9.17 2.79 4.03
CA MET A 271 8.21 1.71 4.22
C MET A 271 8.92 0.35 4.25
N PRO A 272 9.38 -0.13 5.42
CA PRO A 272 10.07 -1.41 5.53
C PRO A 272 9.16 -2.63 5.36
N TYR A 273 7.84 -2.41 5.43
CA TYR A 273 6.81 -3.44 5.28
C TYR A 273 6.07 -3.27 3.97
N GLY A 274 5.66 -4.40 3.39
CA GLY A 274 4.78 -4.37 2.22
C GLY A 274 3.37 -3.98 2.63
N ILE A 275 2.87 -2.83 2.16
CA ILE A 275 1.53 -2.33 2.48
C ILE A 275 0.63 -2.42 1.27
N VAL A 276 -0.56 -2.99 1.40
CA VAL A 276 -1.61 -2.91 0.37
C VAL A 276 -2.87 -2.30 0.95
N VAL A 277 -3.43 -1.31 0.25
CA VAL A 277 -4.67 -0.63 0.62
C VAL A 277 -5.75 -0.90 -0.43
N LEU A 278 -6.86 -1.49 0.01
CA LEU A 278 -8.02 -1.83 -0.81
C LEU A 278 -9.28 -1.13 -0.31
N ILE A 279 -10.16 -0.70 -1.23
CA ILE A 279 -11.44 -0.07 -0.92
C ILE A 279 -12.54 -0.98 -1.44
N ASP A 280 -13.35 -1.51 -0.54
CA ASP A 280 -14.51 -2.35 -0.86
C ASP A 280 -14.22 -3.43 -1.94
N PRO A 281 -13.13 -4.21 -1.79
CA PRO A 281 -12.74 -5.17 -2.82
C PRO A 281 -13.75 -6.31 -2.90
N VAL A 282 -14.02 -6.81 -4.12
CA VAL A 282 -14.90 -7.98 -4.32
C VAL A 282 -14.38 -9.21 -3.58
N THR A 283 -13.06 -9.43 -3.66
CA THR A 283 -12.38 -10.49 -2.91
C THR A 283 -11.71 -9.90 -1.68
N LEU A 284 -12.14 -10.33 -0.49
CA LEU A 284 -11.57 -9.86 0.76
C LEU A 284 -10.10 -10.30 0.90
N PRO A 285 -9.18 -9.39 1.28
CA PRO A 285 -7.76 -9.72 1.42
C PRO A 285 -7.48 -10.65 2.61
N PHE A 286 -8.38 -10.67 3.59
CA PHE A 286 -8.35 -11.58 4.73
C PHE A 286 -9.76 -11.80 5.29
N THR A 287 -9.93 -12.88 6.05
CA THR A 287 -11.17 -13.12 6.80
C THR A 287 -11.25 -12.13 7.96
N VAL A 288 -12.26 -11.27 7.96
CA VAL A 288 -12.53 -10.37 9.08
C VAL A 288 -13.07 -11.19 10.25
N PRO A 289 -12.40 -11.23 11.41
CA PRO A 289 -12.92 -11.94 12.58
C PRO A 289 -14.28 -11.40 12.97
N LYS A 290 -15.21 -12.26 13.41
CA LYS A 290 -16.48 -11.77 13.96
C LYS A 290 -16.18 -10.80 15.09
N PRO A 291 -16.84 -9.62 15.16
CA PRO A 291 -16.62 -8.67 16.23
C PRO A 291 -16.92 -9.38 17.56
N VAL A 292 -15.87 -9.64 18.34
CA VAL A 292 -16.05 -10.04 19.72
C VAL A 292 -16.46 -8.76 20.43
N ILE A 293 -17.74 -8.64 20.75
CA ILE A 293 -18.24 -7.59 21.65
C ILE A 293 -17.67 -7.94 23.04
N ALA A 294 -16.38 -7.71 23.24
CA ALA A 294 -15.78 -7.69 24.55
C ALA A 294 -16.07 -6.30 25.09
N GLU A 295 -16.85 -6.21 26.16
CA GLU A 295 -16.99 -4.97 26.92
C GLU A 295 -15.59 -4.46 27.24
N LEU A 296 -15.23 -3.28 26.70
CA LEU A 296 -14.03 -2.59 27.13
C LEU A 296 -14.18 -2.45 28.65
N LYS A 297 -13.30 -3.13 29.41
CA LYS A 297 -13.21 -2.91 30.86
C LYS A 297 -12.96 -1.42 31.03
N THR A 298 -13.97 -0.72 31.49
CA THR A 298 -13.94 0.71 31.73
C THR A 298 -12.71 0.99 32.58
N PHE A 299 -11.85 1.91 32.13
CA PHE A 299 -10.73 2.36 32.95
C PHE A 299 -11.28 2.76 34.32
N PRO A 300 -10.69 2.30 35.44
CA PRO A 300 -11.16 2.68 36.76
C PRO A 300 -11.11 4.20 36.85
N ALA A 301 -12.28 4.82 37.04
CA ALA A 301 -12.39 6.25 37.23
C ALA A 301 -11.42 6.64 38.34
N ALA A 302 -10.44 7.49 38.03
CA ALA A 302 -9.57 8.06 39.04
C ALA A 302 -10.46 8.74 40.08
N SER A 303 -10.46 8.21 41.29
CA SER A 303 -11.19 8.77 42.42
C SER A 303 -10.66 10.17 42.70
N VAL A 304 -11.38 11.18 42.21
CA VAL A 304 -11.17 12.58 42.58
C VAL A 304 -11.56 12.69 44.05
N GLY A 305 -10.55 12.57 44.92
CA GLY A 305 -10.77 12.46 46.35
C GLY A 305 -9.48 12.57 47.16
N ALA A 306 -8.59 13.48 46.80
CA ALA A 306 -7.52 13.94 47.69
C ALA A 306 -7.62 15.47 47.79
N ARG A 307 -8.29 15.93 48.85
CA ARG A 307 -8.19 17.31 49.32
C ARG A 307 -6.78 17.48 49.90
N TRP A 308 -6.07 18.47 49.38
CA TRP A 308 -4.92 19.07 50.05
C TRP A 308 -5.40 19.98 51.17
#